data_AF-A0A1G0BGH2-F1
#
_entry.id   AF-A0A1G0BGH2-F1
#
_cell.length_a   1.000
_cell.length_b   1.000
_cell.length_c   1.000
_cell.angle_alpha   90.00
_cell.angle_beta   90.00
_cell.angle_gamma   90.00
#
_symmetry.space_group_name_H-M   'P 1'
#
loop_
_entity.id
_entity.type
_entity.pdbx_description
1 polymer ?
#
loop_
_entity_poly.entity_id
_entity_poly.type
_entity_poly.pdbx_seq_one_letter_code
_entity_poly.pdbx_strand_id
1 'polypeptide(L)'
;MSVLTLFLLYAVPMSVIPPVMIYYAGVTYGGGLLPAVSDVQLQIIGILLFLTELAMTFVVAYLIQRMGDVIDIKPAFEDAYKLAVVVPTPLWLAPLFLFIPSFMVNLTAVSAALMLSGILIFYSVPSILKVEEKGHAILLSGSILSAGLVVWAAMMFLTLISLSMITSSPML
;
A
#
# COMPACT_ATOMS: atom_id res chain seq x y z
N MET A 1 -2.59 18.41 11.02
CA MET A 1 -3.72 17.77 10.31
C MET A 1 -4.20 16.59 11.14
N SER A 2 -5.51 16.44 11.32
CA SER A 2 -6.07 15.30 12.03
C SER A 2 -6.02 14.04 11.16
N VAL A 3 -6.15 12.87 11.80
CA VAL A 3 -6.28 11.58 11.10
C VAL A 3 -7.43 11.60 10.10
N LEU A 4 -8.59 12.16 10.48
CA LEU A 4 -9.76 12.22 9.60
C LEU A 4 -9.49 13.02 8.33
N THR A 5 -8.82 14.17 8.44
CA THR A 5 -8.48 14.99 7.27
C THR A 5 -7.52 14.26 6.34
N LEU A 6 -6.50 13.58 6.88
CA LEU A 6 -5.57 12.78 6.08
C LEU A 6 -6.25 11.58 5.44
N PHE A 7 -7.11 10.89 6.17
CA PHE A 7 -7.87 9.76 5.65
C PHE A 7 -8.74 10.20 4.46
N LEU A 8 -9.59 11.21 4.65
CA LEU A 8 -10.55 11.63 3.64
C LEU A 8 -9.92 12.35 2.45
N LEU A 9 -8.95 13.23 2.69
CA LEU A 9 -8.38 14.09 1.63
C LEU A 9 -7.11 13.53 1.00
N TYR A 10 -6.52 12.46 1.56
CA TYR A 10 -5.28 11.88 1.05
C TYR A 10 -5.36 10.37 0.86
N ALA A 11 -5.61 9.59 1.91
CA ALA A 11 -5.60 8.14 1.82
C ALA A 11 -6.68 7.62 0.86
N VAL A 12 -7.92 8.11 1.01
CA VAL A 12 -9.05 7.75 0.15
C VAL A 12 -8.79 8.06 -1.34
N PRO A 13 -8.46 9.29 -1.76
CA PRO A 13 -8.26 9.56 -3.18
C PRO A 13 -7.06 8.78 -3.76
N MET A 14 -5.99 8.60 -2.99
CA MET A 14 -4.83 7.84 -3.46
C MET A 14 -5.13 6.34 -3.59
N SER A 15 -5.85 5.74 -2.64
CA SER A 15 -6.19 4.31 -2.67
C SER A 15 -7.25 3.95 -3.72
N VAL A 16 -7.91 4.93 -4.34
CA VAL A 16 -8.79 4.67 -5.50
C VAL A 16 -7.97 4.34 -6.75
N ILE A 17 -6.73 4.81 -6.86
CA ILE A 17 -5.92 4.66 -8.08
C ILE A 17 -5.65 3.17 -8.39
N PRO A 18 -5.13 2.34 -7.46
CA PRO A 18 -4.88 0.93 -7.73
C PRO A 18 -6.10 0.13 -8.23
N PRO A 19 -7.26 0.13 -7.56
CA PRO A 19 -8.40 -0.66 -7.99
C PRO A 19 -8.98 -0.19 -9.33
N VAL A 20 -8.99 1.12 -9.61
CA VAL A 20 -9.42 1.65 -10.91
C VAL A 20 -8.48 1.21 -12.03
N MET A 21 -7.16 1.27 -11.80
CA MET A 21 -6.18 0.89 -12.82
C MET A 21 -6.18 -0.63 -13.09
N ILE A 22 -6.39 -1.45 -12.06
CA ILE A 22 -6.55 -2.91 -12.22
C ILE A 22 -7.82 -3.22 -13.01
N TYR A 23 -8.94 -2.57 -12.69
CA TYR A 23 -10.18 -2.73 -13.43
C TYR A 23 -10.00 -2.34 -14.91
N TYR A 24 -9.41 -1.17 -15.18
CA TYR A 24 -9.10 -0.70 -16.53
C TYR A 24 -8.24 -1.71 -17.31
N ALA A 25 -7.15 -2.19 -16.72
CA ALA A 25 -6.25 -3.13 -17.36
C ALA A 25 -6.90 -4.49 -17.60
N GLY A 26 -7.75 -4.95 -16.68
CA GLY A 26 -8.51 -6.19 -16.82
C GLY A 26 -9.51 -6.16 -17.97
N VAL A 27 -10.26 -5.06 -18.11
CA VAL A 27 -11.22 -4.89 -19.21
C VAL A 27 -10.52 -4.67 -20.56
N THR A 28 -9.42 -3.91 -20.58
CA THR A 28 -8.76 -3.51 -21.83
C THR A 28 -7.79 -4.58 -22.37
N TYR A 29 -7.09 -5.27 -21.47
CA TYR A 29 -5.98 -6.18 -21.81
C TYR A 29 -6.13 -7.58 -21.17
N GLY A 30 -7.33 -7.93 -20.72
CA GLY A 30 -7.63 -9.23 -20.10
C GLY A 30 -7.22 -10.40 -20.99
N GLY A 31 -6.57 -11.40 -20.40
CA GLY A 31 -5.96 -12.53 -21.13
C GLY A 31 -4.54 -12.27 -21.63
N GLY A 32 -4.00 -11.07 -21.42
CA GLY A 32 -2.60 -10.71 -21.63
C GLY A 32 -1.83 -10.61 -20.31
N LEU A 33 -1.53 -9.39 -19.87
CA LEU A 33 -0.78 -9.11 -18.62
C LEU A 33 -1.54 -9.59 -17.37
N LEU A 34 -2.86 -9.50 -17.40
CA LEU A 34 -3.75 -9.94 -16.33
C LEU A 34 -4.57 -11.15 -16.81
N PRO A 35 -4.92 -12.08 -15.90
CA PRO A 35 -5.80 -13.20 -16.24
C PRO A 35 -7.14 -12.67 -16.78
N ALA A 36 -7.71 -13.41 -17.74
CA ALA A 36 -9.05 -13.12 -18.21
C ALA A 36 -10.05 -13.45 -17.09
N VAL A 37 -10.73 -12.42 -16.59
CA VAL A 37 -11.75 -12.50 -15.54
C VAL A 37 -12.97 -11.71 -15.97
N SER A 38 -14.14 -12.06 -15.44
CA SER A 38 -15.38 -11.34 -15.80
C SER A 38 -15.42 -9.95 -15.18
N ASP A 39 -16.26 -9.08 -15.73
CA ASP A 39 -16.43 -7.71 -15.24
C ASP A 39 -16.81 -7.64 -13.76
N VAL A 40 -17.75 -8.51 -13.33
CA VAL A 40 -18.17 -8.63 -11.93
C VAL A 40 -17.01 -9.02 -11.02
N GLN A 41 -16.14 -9.93 -11.48
CA GLN A 41 -14.97 -10.36 -10.71
C GLN A 41 -13.97 -9.20 -10.55
N LEU A 42 -13.74 -8.40 -11.60
CA LEU A 42 -12.89 -7.20 -11.53
C LEU A 42 -13.44 -6.16 -10.54
N GLN A 43 -14.75 -5.94 -10.52
CA GLN A 43 -15.38 -5.02 -9.56
C GLN A 43 -15.18 -5.51 -8.12
N ILE A 44 -15.39 -6.80 -7.84
CA ILE A 44 -15.18 -7.39 -6.52
C ILE A 44 -13.72 -7.23 -6.07
N ILE A 45 -12.76 -7.53 -6.95
CA ILE A 45 -11.33 -7.37 -6.67
C ILE A 45 -11.01 -5.91 -6.35
N GLY A 46 -11.52 -4.97 -7.16
CA GLY A 46 -11.31 -3.53 -6.94
C GLY A 46 -11.85 -3.05 -5.60
N ILE A 47 -13.06 -3.46 -5.22
CA ILE A 47 -13.66 -3.10 -3.93
C ILE A 47 -12.86 -3.69 -2.77
N LEU A 48 -12.47 -4.96 -2.84
CA LEU A 48 -11.68 -5.61 -1.79
C LEU A 48 -10.31 -4.95 -1.64
N LEU A 49 -9.63 -4.64 -2.74
CA LEU A 49 -8.35 -3.95 -2.71
C LEU A 49 -8.48 -2.57 -2.06
N PHE A 50 -9.45 -1.77 -2.51
CA PHE A 50 -9.71 -0.44 -1.97
C PHE A 50 -9.91 -0.45 -0.44
N LEU A 51 -10.79 -1.33 0.05
CA LEU A 51 -11.08 -1.43 1.48
C LEU A 51 -9.87 -1.96 2.27
N THR A 52 -9.14 -2.92 1.70
CA THR A 52 -7.96 -3.51 2.34
C THR A 52 -6.84 -2.50 2.47
N GLU A 53 -6.53 -1.74 1.41
CA GLU A 53 -5.49 -0.71 1.45
C GLU A 53 -5.81 0.35 2.51
N LEU A 54 -7.06 0.81 2.58
CA LEU A 54 -7.49 1.77 3.60
C LEU A 54 -7.38 1.20 5.01
N ALA A 55 -7.86 -0.03 5.25
CA ALA A 55 -7.74 -0.69 6.55
C ALA A 55 -6.27 -0.84 6.98
N MET A 56 -5.40 -1.23 6.03
CA MET A 56 -3.97 -1.38 6.30
C MET A 56 -3.30 -0.08 6.72
N THR A 57 -3.75 1.09 6.26
CA THR A 57 -3.19 2.38 6.73
C THR A 57 -3.32 2.54 8.26
N PHE A 58 -4.44 2.11 8.85
CA PHE A 58 -4.65 2.16 10.30
C PHE A 58 -3.85 1.07 11.04
N VAL A 59 -3.79 -0.14 10.46
CA VAL A 59 -2.98 -1.24 11.02
C VAL A 59 -1.51 -0.84 11.08
N VAL A 60 -0.97 -0.29 9.99
CA VAL A 60 0.43 0.16 9.92
C VAL A 60 0.68 1.34 10.87
N ALA A 61 -0.24 2.30 10.96
CA ALA A 61 -0.13 3.40 11.93
C ALA A 61 -0.06 2.88 13.37
N TYR A 62 -0.91 1.92 13.72
CA TYR A 62 -0.88 1.26 15.02
C TYR A 62 0.47 0.55 15.27
N LEU A 63 0.97 -0.20 14.29
CA LEU A 63 2.27 -0.88 14.40
C LEU A 63 3.43 0.11 14.57
N ILE A 64 3.46 1.19 13.80
CA ILE A 64 4.46 2.26 13.92
C ILE A 64 4.44 2.84 15.33
N GLN A 65 3.25 3.12 15.87
CA GLN A 65 3.11 3.64 17.23
C GLN A 65 3.70 2.67 18.26
N ARG A 66 3.34 1.38 18.16
CA ARG A 66 3.86 0.34 19.06
C ARG A 66 5.37 0.17 18.96
N MET A 67 5.94 0.27 17.75
CA MET A 67 7.39 0.21 17.57
C MET A 67 8.09 1.41 18.21
N GLY A 68 7.49 2.61 18.12
CA GLY A 68 8.00 3.79 18.79
C GLY A 68 7.97 3.69 20.32
N ASP A 69 6.97 3.01 20.89
CA ASP A 69 6.89 2.75 22.33
C ASP A 69 8.04 1.84 22.81
N VAL A 70 8.45 0.85 22.00
CA VAL A 70 9.53 -0.09 22.34
C VAL A 70 10.89 0.60 22.50
N ILE A 71 11.09 1.73 21.81
CA ILE A 71 12.33 2.54 21.88
C ILE A 71 12.12 3.87 22.62
N ASP A 72 11.06 3.96 23.43
CA ASP A 72 10.72 5.08 24.33
C ASP A 72 10.54 6.47 23.67
N ILE A 73 10.11 6.49 22.40
CA ILE A 73 9.82 7.75 21.65
C ILE A 73 8.35 8.16 21.76
N LYS A 74 7.44 7.21 22.02
CA LYS A 74 5.99 7.44 22.25
C LYS A 74 5.33 8.39 21.22
N PRO A 75 5.38 8.06 19.92
CA PRO A 75 4.80 8.91 18.88
C PRO A 75 3.27 9.02 19.01
N ALA A 76 2.74 10.21 18.72
CA ALA A 76 1.31 10.42 18.59
C ALA A 76 0.73 9.58 17.45
N PHE A 77 -0.50 9.08 17.60
CA PHE A 77 -1.13 8.24 16.57
C PHE A 77 -1.31 9.02 15.27
N GLU A 78 -1.57 10.32 15.34
CA GLU A 78 -1.66 11.22 14.19
C GLU A 78 -0.37 11.22 13.36
N ASP A 79 0.79 11.22 14.00
CA ASP A 79 2.10 11.24 13.33
C ASP A 79 2.46 9.87 12.77
N ALA A 80 2.12 8.80 13.50
CA ALA A 80 2.22 7.43 12.98
C ALA A 80 1.30 7.22 11.77
N TYR A 81 0.08 7.76 11.79
CA TYR A 81 -0.87 7.70 10.69
C TYR A 81 -0.41 8.49 9.47
N LYS A 82 0.16 9.70 9.66
CA LYS A 82 0.81 10.45 8.58
C LYS A 82 1.86 9.61 7.86
N LEU A 83 2.73 8.95 8.62
CA LEU A 83 3.76 8.09 8.05
C LEU A 83 3.15 6.92 7.28
N ALA A 84 2.13 6.27 7.85
CA ALA A 84 1.44 5.13 7.26
C ALA A 84 0.74 5.45 5.93
N VAL A 85 0.34 6.71 5.68
CA VAL A 85 -0.30 7.12 4.42
C VAL A 85 0.66 7.77 3.44
N VAL A 86 1.71 8.48 3.90
CA VAL A 86 2.68 9.14 3.00
C VAL A 86 3.65 8.14 2.38
N VAL A 87 4.13 7.16 3.15
CA VAL A 87 5.07 6.13 2.67
C VAL A 87 4.56 5.31 1.48
N PRO A 88 3.31 4.81 1.46
CA PRO A 88 2.80 4.02 0.33
C PRO A 88 2.46 4.85 -0.92
N THR A 89 2.61 6.17 -0.91
CA THR A 89 2.30 7.03 -2.06
C THR A 89 2.91 6.58 -3.39
N PRO A 90 4.21 6.22 -3.47
CA PRO A 90 4.77 5.66 -4.70
C PRO A 90 4.05 4.39 -5.16
N LEU A 91 3.65 3.52 -4.22
CA LEU A 91 2.93 2.28 -4.53
C LEU A 91 1.50 2.54 -5.04
N TRP A 92 0.79 3.53 -4.48
CA TRP A 92 -0.52 3.94 -5.00
C TRP A 92 -0.45 4.51 -6.41
N LEU A 93 0.68 5.14 -6.78
CA LEU A 93 0.90 5.70 -8.12
C LEU A 93 1.41 4.67 -9.13
N ALA A 94 2.08 3.60 -8.70
CA ALA A 94 2.66 2.59 -9.59
C ALA A 94 1.66 1.97 -10.58
N PRO A 95 0.40 1.66 -10.20
CA PRO A 95 -0.61 1.14 -11.13
C PRO A 95 -0.94 2.05 -12.31
N LEU A 96 -0.58 3.34 -12.29
CA LEU A 96 -0.73 4.22 -13.46
C LEU A 96 0.06 3.71 -14.68
N PHE A 97 1.13 2.94 -14.46
CA PHE A 97 1.89 2.32 -15.55
C PHE A 97 1.12 1.20 -16.27
N LEU A 98 -0.03 0.75 -15.75
CA LEU A 98 -0.91 -0.21 -16.42
C LEU A 98 -1.57 0.36 -17.69
N PHE A 99 -1.46 1.66 -17.97
CA PHE A 99 -1.76 2.21 -19.29
C PHE A 99 -0.85 1.62 -20.38
N ILE A 100 0.33 1.13 -20.01
CA ILE A 100 1.28 0.48 -20.91
C ILE A 100 1.18 -1.04 -20.69
N PRO A 101 0.68 -1.83 -21.67
CA PRO A 101 0.50 -3.27 -21.53
C PRO A 101 1.82 -4.05 -21.67
N SER A 102 2.82 -3.70 -20.85
CA SER A 102 4.14 -4.34 -20.83
C SER A 102 4.46 -4.83 -19.42
N PHE A 103 4.70 -6.14 -19.30
CA PHE A 103 5.08 -6.76 -18.03
C PHE A 103 6.35 -6.14 -17.46
N MET A 104 7.38 -5.94 -18.30
CA MET A 104 8.66 -5.37 -17.84
C MET A 104 8.51 -3.94 -17.34
N VAL A 105 7.71 -3.12 -18.02
CA VAL A 105 7.44 -1.73 -17.57
C VAL A 105 6.76 -1.72 -16.21
N ASN A 106 5.71 -2.53 -16.04
CA ASN A 106 4.97 -2.59 -14.78
C ASN A 106 5.82 -3.19 -13.63
N LEU A 107 6.63 -4.21 -13.92
CA LEU A 107 7.56 -4.79 -12.96
C LEU A 107 8.61 -3.77 -12.51
N THR A 108 9.18 -2.99 -13.43
CA THR A 108 10.12 -1.93 -13.08
C THR A 108 9.44 -0.82 -12.29
N ALA A 109 8.22 -0.41 -12.67
CA ALA A 109 7.47 0.63 -11.98
C ALA A 109 7.15 0.25 -10.52
N VAL A 110 6.64 -0.95 -10.28
CA VAL A 110 6.33 -1.42 -8.91
C VAL A 110 7.62 -1.59 -8.09
N SER A 111 8.70 -2.07 -8.70
CA SER A 111 10.00 -2.21 -8.03
C SER A 111 10.58 -0.86 -7.62
N ALA A 112 10.51 0.13 -8.52
CA ALA A 112 10.93 1.50 -8.23
C ALA A 112 10.07 2.13 -7.14
N ALA A 113 8.75 1.92 -7.17
CA ALA A 113 7.84 2.38 -6.13
C ALA A 113 8.15 1.76 -4.76
N LEU A 114 8.42 0.46 -4.68
CA LEU A 114 8.86 -0.20 -3.45
C LEU A 114 10.16 0.42 -2.90
N MET A 115 11.15 0.66 -3.76
CA MET A 115 12.41 1.31 -3.36
C MET A 115 12.17 2.74 -2.85
N LEU A 116 11.36 3.53 -3.56
CA LEU A 116 11.01 4.89 -3.17
C LEU A 116 10.24 4.93 -1.85
N SER A 117 9.28 4.02 -1.64
CA SER A 117 8.60 3.86 -0.35
C SER A 117 9.58 3.51 0.77
N GLY A 118 10.54 2.62 0.52
CA GLY A 118 11.59 2.31 1.48
C GLY A 118 12.45 3.53 1.83
N ILE A 119 12.88 4.30 0.82
CA ILE A 119 13.62 5.55 1.01
C ILE A 119 12.78 6.56 1.81
N LEU A 120 11.49 6.70 1.50
CA LEU A 120 10.59 7.60 2.22
C LEU A 120 10.48 7.25 3.70
N ILE A 121 10.56 5.97 4.09
CA ILE A 121 10.57 5.58 5.51
C ILE A 121 11.77 6.23 6.22
N PHE A 122 12.99 6.05 5.69
CA PHE A 122 14.21 6.58 6.31
C PHE A 122 14.26 8.11 6.36
N TYR A 123 13.64 8.80 5.39
CA TYR A 123 13.53 10.26 5.41
C TYR A 123 12.41 10.76 6.35
N SER A 124 11.28 10.06 6.36
CA SER A 124 10.06 10.56 7.02
C SER A 124 10.03 10.22 8.50
N VAL A 125 10.60 9.10 8.94
CA VAL A 125 10.65 8.72 10.36
C VAL A 125 11.30 9.80 11.23
N PRO A 126 12.54 10.27 10.96
CA PRO A 126 13.16 11.30 11.81
C PRO A 126 12.41 12.63 11.74
N SER A 127 11.81 12.97 10.59
CA SER A 127 11.11 14.25 10.39
C SER A 127 9.70 14.28 11.02
N ILE A 128 8.92 13.21 10.87
CA ILE A 128 7.52 13.12 11.30
C ILE A 128 7.45 12.68 12.76
N LEU A 129 8.20 11.66 13.14
CA LEU A 129 8.19 11.13 14.52
C LEU A 129 9.16 11.89 15.45
N LYS A 130 9.86 12.90 14.92
CA LYS A 130 10.77 13.81 15.66
C LYS A 130 11.84 13.05 16.45
N VAL A 131 12.42 12.02 15.84
CA VAL A 131 13.47 11.21 16.44
C VAL A 131 14.81 11.93 16.28
N GLU A 132 15.33 12.50 17.36
CA GLU A 132 16.60 13.25 17.34
C GLU A 132 17.82 12.32 17.32
N GLU A 133 17.72 11.17 17.98
CA GLU A 133 18.81 10.21 18.05
C GLU A 133 18.90 9.37 16.77
N LYS A 134 20.02 9.52 16.05
CA LYS A 134 20.27 8.81 14.78
C LYS A 134 20.17 7.30 14.90
N GLY A 135 20.64 6.72 16.01
CA GLY A 135 20.57 5.27 16.26
C GLY A 135 19.13 4.78 16.32
N HIS A 136 18.30 5.44 17.13
CA HIS A 136 16.86 5.14 17.21
C HIS A 136 16.12 5.37 15.89
N ALA A 137 16.45 6.43 15.15
CA ALA A 137 15.83 6.71 13.86
C ALA A 137 16.09 5.59 12.85
N ILE A 138 17.33 5.08 12.77
CA ILE A 138 17.70 3.98 11.86
C ILE A 138 17.03 2.68 12.28
N LEU A 139 17.05 2.34 13.57
CA LEU A 139 16.42 1.13 14.10
C LEU A 139 14.91 1.13 13.82
N LEU A 140 14.22 2.23 14.16
CA LEU A 140 12.79 2.37 13.93
C LEU A 140 12.44 2.30 12.44
N SER A 141 13.20 3.00 11.59
CA SER A 141 13.01 2.95 10.13
C SER A 141 13.17 1.54 9.58
N GLY A 142 14.19 0.80 10.05
CA GLY A 142 14.41 -0.60 9.66
C GLY A 142 13.28 -1.54 10.11
N SER A 143 12.76 -1.35 11.33
CA SER A 143 11.61 -2.09 11.85
C SER A 143 10.34 -1.81 11.04
N ILE A 144 10.08 -0.53 10.74
CA ILE A 144 8.93 -0.10 9.95
C ILE A 144 9.03 -0.64 8.52
N LEU A 145 10.21 -0.58 7.90
CA LEU A 145 10.45 -1.16 6.56
C LEU A 145 10.14 -2.67 6.57
N SER A 146 10.67 -3.40 7.54
CA SER A 146 10.49 -4.85 7.65
C SER A 146 9.02 -5.21 7.84
N ALA A 147 8.34 -4.54 8.77
CA ALA A 147 6.91 -4.76 9.01
C ALA A 147 6.05 -4.35 7.80
N GLY A 148 6.38 -3.22 7.17
CA GLY A 148 5.69 -2.73 5.97
C GLY A 148 5.78 -3.73 4.81
N LEU A 149 6.96 -4.32 4.58
CA LEU A 149 7.13 -5.38 3.57
C LEU A 149 6.30 -6.62 3.89
N VAL A 150 6.25 -7.05 5.15
CA VAL A 150 5.42 -8.19 5.58
C VAL A 150 3.94 -7.90 5.36
N VAL A 151 3.47 -6.72 5.78
CA VAL A 151 2.07 -6.30 5.60
C VAL A 151 1.72 -6.22 4.12
N TRP A 152 2.60 -5.64 3.30
CA TRP A 152 2.38 -5.54 1.85
C TRP A 152 2.34 -6.92 1.19
N ALA A 153 3.26 -7.82 1.53
CA ALA A 153 3.28 -9.19 1.01
C ALA A 153 2.02 -9.97 1.42
N ALA A 154 1.59 -9.83 2.68
CA ALA A 154 0.35 -10.43 3.16
C ALA A 154 -0.87 -9.88 2.42
N MET A 155 -0.91 -8.58 2.16
CA MET A 155 -1.98 -7.93 1.38
C MET A 155 -2.04 -8.50 -0.04
N MET A 156 -0.90 -8.56 -0.75
CA MET A 156 -0.84 -9.14 -2.10
C MET A 156 -1.27 -10.61 -2.11
N PHE A 157 -0.83 -11.39 -1.12
CA PHE A 157 -1.20 -12.79 -0.99
C PHE A 157 -2.71 -12.96 -0.79
N LEU A 158 -3.33 -12.15 0.08
CA LEU A 158 -4.77 -12.15 0.28
C LEU A 158 -5.53 -11.80 -1.00
N THR A 159 -5.09 -10.76 -1.73
CA THR A 159 -5.71 -10.37 -3.01
C THR A 159 -5.61 -11.49 -4.06
N LEU A 160 -4.46 -12.16 -4.17
CA LEU A 160 -4.27 -13.27 -5.12
C LEU A 160 -5.11 -14.51 -4.74
N ILE A 161 -5.24 -14.81 -3.45
CA ILE A 161 -6.13 -15.89 -2.98
C ILE A 161 -7.59 -15.55 -3.30
N SER A 162 -8.03 -14.32 -3.04
CA SER A 162 -9.37 -13.87 -3.40
C SER A 162 -9.61 -14.05 -4.90
N LEU A 163 -8.66 -13.67 -5.76
CA LEU A 163 -8.72 -13.90 -7.20
C LEU A 163 -8.82 -15.40 -7.55
N SER A 164 -8.00 -16.25 -6.93
CA SER A 164 -8.03 -17.71 -7.15
C SER A 164 -9.37 -18.34 -6.76
N MET A 165 -9.93 -17.97 -5.60
CA MET A 165 -11.23 -18.45 -5.16
C MET A 165 -12.37 -17.97 -6.06
N ILE A 166 -12.30 -16.73 -6.54
CA ILE A 166 -13.28 -16.15 -7.46
C ILE A 166 -13.24 -16.86 -8.82
N THR A 167 -12.06 -17.12 -9.37
CA THR A 167 -11.89 -17.82 -10.67
C THR A 167 -12.22 -19.32 -10.61
N SER A 168 -12.04 -19.95 -9.45
CA SER A 168 -12.34 -21.38 -9.23
C SER A 168 -13.82 -21.67 -8.95
N SER A 169 -14.63 -20.64 -8.71
CA SER A 169 -16.07 -20.78 -8.42
C SER A 169 -16.86 -20.72 -9.73
N PRO A 170 -17.44 -21.85 -10.22
CA PRO A 170 -18.11 -21.91 -11.52
C PRO A 170 -19.51 -21.25 -11.53
N MET A 171 -19.81 -20.33 -10.61
CA MET A 171 -21.15 -19.76 -10.40
C MET A 171 -21.23 -18.22 -10.53
N LEU A 172 -20.32 -17.59 -11.27
CA LEU A 172 -20.49 -16.24 -11.80
C LEU A 172 -20.15 -16.19 -13.29
#